data_AF-A0A3R9ZF74-F1
#
_entry.id   AF-A0A3R9ZF74-F1
#
_cell.length_a   1.000
_cell.length_b   1.000
_cell.length_c   1.000
_cell.angle_alpha   90.00
_cell.angle_beta   90.00
_cell.angle_gamma   90.00
#
_symmetry.space_group_name_H-M   'P 1'
#
loop_
_entity.id
_entity.type
_entity.pdbx_description
1 polymer ?
#
loop_
_entity_poly.entity_id
_entity_poly.type
_entity_poly.pdbx_seq_one_letter_code
_entity_poly.pdbx_strand_id
1 'polypeptide(L)'
;MKYLLWLLKAAIFFTLFAFALNNQHDATVYFFFGTYWRAPLVLVVLAAFAGGLVVGALGMLPGWWKHRAAAAQAPAANEAQPSASPTATTAAATAAPTITATDLPAVRQHGL
;
A
#
# COMPACT_ATOMS: atom_id res chain seq x y z
N MET A 1 15.42 19.04 -11.55
CA MET A 1 14.07 18.41 -11.53
C MET A 1 12.99 19.16 -12.31
N LYS A 2 12.95 20.51 -12.29
CA LYS A 2 11.95 21.31 -13.03
C LYS A 2 11.98 21.12 -14.56
N TYR A 3 13.16 21.03 -15.16
CA TYR A 3 13.30 20.82 -16.61
C TYR A 3 12.76 19.47 -17.07
N LEU A 4 12.91 18.42 -16.26
CA LEU A 4 12.39 17.09 -16.59
C LEU A 4 10.85 17.09 -16.59
N LEU A 5 10.23 17.73 -15.58
CA LEU A 5 8.78 17.92 -15.54
C LEU A 5 8.28 18.78 -16.72
N TRP A 6 9.05 19.78 -17.15
CA TRP A 6 8.71 20.61 -18.31
C TRP A 6 8.81 19.82 -19.62
N LEU A 7 9.87 19.03 -19.80
CA LEU A 7 10.06 18.16 -20.95
C LEU A 7 9.00 17.06 -21.01
N LEU A 8 8.60 16.50 -19.86
CA LEU A 8 7.50 15.54 -19.77
C LEU A 8 6.18 16.16 -20.23
N LYS A 9 5.86 17.39 -19.77
CA LYS A 9 4.67 18.11 -20.24
C LYS A 9 4.71 18.36 -21.76
N ALA A 10 5.88 18.74 -22.28
CA ALA A 10 6.08 18.93 -23.71
C ALA A 10 5.94 17.60 -24.49
N ALA A 11 6.48 16.50 -23.97
CA ALA A 11 6.38 15.18 -24.59
C ALA A 11 4.94 14.68 -24.61
N ILE A 12 4.19 14.87 -23.50
CA ILE A 12 2.76 14.55 -23.44
C ILE A 12 1.99 15.39 -24.45
N PHE A 13 2.23 16.70 -24.49
CA PHE A 13 1.59 17.60 -25.47
C PHE A 13 1.90 17.19 -26.90
N PHE A 14 3.18 16.95 -27.21
CA PHE A 14 3.62 16.55 -28.54
C PHE A 14 2.98 15.22 -28.95
N THR A 15 2.92 14.25 -28.04
CA THR A 15 2.27 12.95 -28.29
C THR A 15 0.78 13.13 -28.56
N LEU A 16 0.07 13.89 -27.72
CA LEU A 16 -1.36 14.18 -27.91
C LEU A 16 -1.63 14.95 -29.20
N PHE A 17 -0.76 15.91 -29.55
CA PHE A 17 -0.86 16.71 -30.75
C PHE A 17 -0.56 15.89 -32.02
N ALA A 18 0.51 15.10 -32.02
CA ALA A 18 0.84 14.19 -33.10
C ALA A 18 -0.25 13.12 -33.26
N PHE A 19 -0.81 12.63 -32.16
CA PHE A 19 -1.95 11.73 -32.18
C PHE A 19 -3.18 12.41 -32.79
N ALA A 20 -3.46 13.67 -32.45
CA ALA A 20 -4.54 14.44 -33.06
C ALA A 20 -4.33 14.68 -34.56
N LEU A 21 -3.10 14.97 -35.00
CA LEU A 21 -2.75 15.13 -36.41
C LEU A 21 -2.84 13.81 -37.19
N ASN A 22 -2.41 12.69 -36.60
CA ASN A 22 -2.46 11.39 -37.25
C ASN A 22 -3.87 10.79 -37.26
N ASN A 23 -4.73 11.19 -36.32
CA ASN A 23 -6.09 10.69 -36.16
C ASN A 23 -7.14 11.79 -36.43
N GLN A 24 -6.94 12.57 -37.49
CA GLN A 24 -7.91 13.56 -37.98
C GLN A 24 -9.16 12.95 -38.64
N HIS A 25 -9.20 11.62 -38.77
CA HIS A 25 -10.36 10.93 -39.34
C HIS A 25 -11.61 11.09 -38.46
N ASP A 26 -12.75 11.33 -39.11
CA ASP A 26 -14.03 11.35 -38.44
C ASP A 26 -14.47 9.93 -38.05
N ALA A 27 -14.72 9.72 -36.76
CA ALA A 27 -15.33 8.52 -36.24
C ALA A 27 -16.85 8.71 -36.16
N THR A 28 -17.61 7.69 -36.55
CA THR A 28 -19.07 7.69 -36.44
C THR A 28 -19.48 6.83 -35.24
N VAL A 29 -20.05 7.47 -34.22
CA VAL A 29 -20.64 6.78 -33.06
C VAL A 29 -22.11 6.56 -33.35
N TYR A 30 -22.51 5.30 -33.47
CA TYR A 30 -23.90 4.91 -33.67
C TYR A 30 -24.59 4.78 -32.32
N PHE A 31 -25.56 5.65 -32.08
CA PHE A 31 -26.44 5.59 -30.93
C PHE A 31 -27.72 4.83 -31.30
N PHE A 32 -28.56 4.64 -30.29
CA PHE A 32 -29.88 4.03 -30.45
C PHE A 32 -30.78 4.92 -31.33
N PHE A 33 -31.82 4.33 -31.96
CA PHE A 33 -32.78 5.04 -32.83
C PHE A 33 -32.21 5.61 -34.15
N GLY A 34 -31.11 5.03 -34.66
CA GLY A 34 -30.52 5.45 -35.93
C GLY A 34 -29.78 6.79 -35.88
N THR A 35 -29.64 7.39 -34.68
CA THR A 35 -28.85 8.61 -34.50
C THR A 35 -27.38 8.25 -34.57
N TYR A 36 -26.65 8.86 -35.48
CA TYR A 36 -25.20 8.73 -35.56
C TYR A 36 -24.57 10.10 -35.34
N TRP A 37 -23.52 10.15 -34.55
CA TRP A 37 -22.74 11.36 -34.37
C TRP A 37 -21.36 11.19 -34.97
N ARG A 38 -20.94 12.15 -35.79
CA ARG A 38 -19.59 12.20 -36.34
C ARG A 38 -18.76 13.21 -35.55
N ALA A 39 -17.63 12.75 -35.06
CA ALA A 39 -16.64 13.57 -34.38
C ALA A 39 -15.24 13.05 -34.70
N PRO A 40 -14.20 13.91 -34.66
CA PRO A 40 -12.82 13.48 -34.83
C PRO A 40 -12.47 12.36 -33.86
N LEU A 41 -11.86 11.27 -34.36
CA LEU A 41 -11.52 10.07 -33.58
C LEU A 41 -10.77 10.42 -32.30
N VAL A 42 -9.81 11.34 -32.40
CA VAL A 42 -9.01 11.79 -31.25
C VAL A 42 -9.85 12.30 -30.09
N LEU A 43 -10.91 13.06 -30.36
CA LEU A 43 -11.78 13.60 -29.31
C LEU A 43 -12.60 12.49 -28.65
N VAL A 44 -13.07 11.52 -29.44
CA VAL A 44 -13.83 10.37 -28.94
C VAL A 44 -12.98 9.55 -27.97
N VAL A 45 -11.75 9.21 -28.36
CA VAL A 45 -10.83 8.42 -27.51
C VAL A 45 -10.45 9.19 -26.25
N LEU A 46 -10.12 10.48 -26.38
CA LEU A 46 -9.75 11.31 -25.24
C LEU A 46 -10.90 11.43 -24.23
N ALA A 47 -12.13 11.66 -24.71
CA ALA A 47 -13.31 11.76 -23.87
C ALA A 47 -13.63 10.43 -23.16
N ALA A 48 -13.57 9.30 -23.88
CA ALA A 48 -13.80 7.99 -23.29
C ALA A 48 -12.75 7.64 -22.23
N PHE A 49 -11.47 7.94 -22.50
CA PHE A 49 -10.39 7.74 -21.55
C PHE A 49 -10.53 8.61 -20.30
N ALA A 50 -10.78 9.91 -20.47
CA ALA A 50 -10.99 10.83 -19.35
C ALA A 50 -12.19 10.41 -18.50
N GLY A 51 -13.30 10.01 -19.14
CA GLY A 51 -14.47 9.47 -18.46
C GLY A 51 -14.14 8.20 -17.68
N GLY A 52 -13.43 7.24 -18.29
CA GLY A 52 -12.98 6.02 -17.63
C GLY A 52 -12.07 6.29 -16.43
N LEU A 53 -11.20 7.30 -16.51
CA LEU A 53 -10.29 7.68 -15.42
C LEU A 53 -11.05 8.32 -14.25
N VAL A 54 -12.07 9.15 -14.51
CA VAL A 54 -12.97 9.69 -13.49
C VAL A 54 -13.76 8.56 -12.83
N VAL A 55 -14.36 7.67 -13.60
CA VAL A 55 -15.12 6.52 -13.09
C VAL A 55 -14.21 5.61 -12.26
N GLY A 56 -13.00 5.32 -12.74
CA GLY A 56 -12.00 4.52 -12.02
C GLY A 56 -11.59 5.18 -10.70
N ALA A 57 -11.31 6.49 -10.70
CA ALA A 57 -10.99 7.23 -9.49
C ALA A 57 -12.14 7.23 -8.48
N LEU A 58 -13.37 7.46 -8.94
CA LEU A 58 -14.58 7.39 -8.10
C LEU A 58 -14.80 5.98 -7.54
N GLY A 59 -14.55 4.93 -8.33
CA GLY A 59 -14.63 3.54 -7.88
C GLY A 59 -13.56 3.17 -6.83
N MET A 60 -12.39 3.80 -6.86
CA MET A 60 -11.31 3.59 -5.87
C MET A 60 -11.49 4.40 -4.58
N LEU A 61 -12.26 5.49 -4.61
CA LEU A 61 -12.52 6.36 -3.46
C LEU A 61 -13.20 5.70 -2.24
N PRO A 62 -14.27 4.88 -2.37
CA PRO A 62 -15.01 4.37 -1.20
C PRO A 62 -14.19 3.41 -0.34
N GLY A 63 -13.27 2.63 -0.94
CA GLY A 63 -12.36 1.76 -0.20
C GLY A 63 -11.28 2.56 0.54
N TRP A 64 -10.69 3.56 -0.12
CA TRP A 64 -9.59 4.34 0.44
C TRP A 64 -10.02 5.20 1.65
N TRP A 65 -11.26 5.70 1.66
CA TRP A 65 -11.79 6.42 2.83
C TRP A 65 -11.97 5.51 4.04
N LYS A 66 -12.44 4.27 3.84
CA LYS A 66 -12.60 3.31 4.94
C LYS A 66 -11.25 2.87 5.52
N HIS A 67 -10.25 2.65 4.67
CA HIS A 67 -8.89 2.32 5.11
C HIS A 67 -8.17 3.50 5.77
N ARG A 68 -8.36 4.74 5.28
CA ARG A 68 -7.79 5.95 5.94
C ARG A 68 -8.44 6.24 7.29
N ALA A 69 -9.75 6.05 7.43
CA ALA A 69 -10.44 6.21 8.71
C ALA A 69 -9.97 5.18 9.76
N ALA A 70 -9.69 3.95 9.34
CA ALA A 70 -9.12 2.91 10.22
C ALA A 70 -7.65 3.22 10.60
N ALA A 71 -6.85 3.77 9.68
CA ALA A 71 -5.47 4.19 9.97
C ALA A 71 -5.41 5.44 10.88
N ALA A 72 -6.42 6.30 10.85
CA ALA A 72 -6.53 7.47 11.74
C ALA A 72 -7.07 7.12 13.15
N GLN A 73 -7.66 5.95 13.33
CA GLN A 73 -8.15 5.45 14.63
C GLN A 73 -7.21 4.44 15.28
N ALA A 74 -6.05 4.12 14.69
CA ALA A 74 -5.00 3.40 15.40
C ALA A 74 -4.46 4.33 16.50
N PRO A 75 -4.75 4.09 17.78
CA PRO A 75 -4.15 4.88 18.85
C PRO A 75 -2.64 4.67 18.78
N ALA A 76 -1.88 5.75 18.90
CA ALA A 76 -0.47 5.70 19.24
C ALA A 76 -0.32 5.08 20.64
N ALA A 77 -0.45 3.76 20.74
CA ALA A 77 -0.10 2.99 21.91
C ALA A 77 1.39 2.67 21.88
N ASN A 78 2.24 3.70 21.77
CA ASN A 78 3.68 3.53 22.02
C ASN A 78 4.38 4.88 22.28
N GLU A 79 3.94 5.64 23.27
CA GLU A 79 4.75 6.75 23.84
C GLU A 79 4.18 7.20 25.19
N ALA A 80 4.38 6.39 26.23
CA ALA A 80 4.58 6.82 27.62
C ALA A 80 4.72 5.62 28.57
N GLN A 81 5.94 5.09 28.74
CA GLN A 81 6.31 4.62 30.08
C GLN A 81 7.76 5.05 30.41
N PRO A 82 7.97 5.86 31.48
CA PRO A 82 9.26 6.44 31.84
C PRO A 82 10.26 5.45 32.45
N SER A 83 11.53 5.84 32.35
CA SER A 83 12.74 5.28 32.97
C SER A 83 12.57 4.70 34.38
N ALA A 84 13.07 3.47 34.57
CA ALA A 84 13.64 3.02 35.84
C ALA A 84 14.72 1.97 35.55
N SER A 85 15.98 2.42 35.54
CA SER A 85 17.14 1.55 35.68
C SER A 85 17.39 1.32 37.17
N PRO A 86 17.50 0.07 37.65
CA PRO A 86 18.26 -0.22 38.85
C PRO A 86 19.58 -0.88 38.46
N THR A 87 20.65 -0.15 38.76
CA THR A 87 22.00 -0.60 39.00
C THR A 87 22.07 -2.03 39.58
N ALA A 88 22.75 -2.94 38.89
CA ALA A 88 23.32 -4.13 39.49
C ALA A 88 24.81 -4.19 39.13
N THR A 89 25.62 -3.49 39.92
CA THR A 89 27.05 -3.78 40.07
C THR A 89 27.30 -3.96 41.55
N THR A 90 27.76 -5.17 41.92
CA THR A 90 28.70 -5.50 43.01
C THR A 90 28.34 -6.81 43.73
N ALA A 91 29.38 -7.63 43.95
CA ALA A 91 29.49 -8.83 44.79
C ALA A 91 28.82 -10.10 44.25
N ALA A 92 29.50 -11.10 43.66
CA ALA A 92 30.75 -11.75 44.03
C ALA A 92 30.83 -12.09 45.53
N ALA A 93 30.42 -13.30 45.91
CA ALA A 93 31.12 -14.20 46.84
C ALA A 93 30.21 -15.34 47.33
N THR A 94 30.65 -16.58 47.07
CA THR A 94 30.80 -17.64 48.08
C THR A 94 29.56 -18.08 48.88
N ALA A 95 29.03 -19.27 48.57
CA ALA A 95 28.87 -20.40 49.51
C ALA A 95 27.91 -21.49 48.96
N ALA A 96 28.46 -22.61 48.50
CA ALA A 96 27.93 -23.93 48.90
C ALA A 96 28.22 -24.11 50.41
N PRO A 97 27.59 -25.01 51.19
CA PRO A 97 26.84 -26.23 50.85
C PRO A 97 25.45 -26.28 51.54
N THR A 98 24.59 -27.29 51.38
CA THR A 98 24.41 -28.36 52.39
C THR A 98 23.10 -29.11 52.08
N ILE A 99 23.25 -30.36 51.65
CA ILE A 99 22.44 -31.59 51.91
C ILE A 99 20.99 -31.46 52.43
N THR A 100 20.08 -32.27 51.88
CA THR A 100 19.57 -33.52 52.52
C THR A 100 18.26 -33.99 51.87
N ALA A 101 18.09 -35.32 51.90
CA ALA A 101 16.87 -36.12 51.76
C ALA A 101 16.60 -36.65 50.33
N THR A 102 17.13 -37.83 49.96
CA THR A 102 16.70 -39.17 50.42
C THR A 102 15.33 -39.49 49.81
N ASP A 103 15.28 -40.23 48.69
CA ASP A 103 15.08 -41.70 48.66
C ASP A 103 13.57 -41.96 48.43
N LEU A 104 13.06 -42.89 47.63
CA LEU A 104 13.43 -44.26 47.25
C LEU A 104 12.50 -44.60 46.02
N PRO A 105 12.34 -45.84 45.54
CA PRO A 105 12.97 -46.43 44.35
C PRO A 105 11.95 -46.82 43.26
N ALA A 106 12.39 -47.03 42.02
CA ALA A 106 11.64 -47.90 41.09
C ALA A 106 12.58 -48.56 40.10
N VAL A 107 13.15 -49.67 40.55
CA VAL A 107 13.78 -50.72 39.75
C VAL A 107 12.77 -51.26 38.73
N ARG A 108 13.18 -51.34 37.46
CA ARG A 108 12.99 -52.47 36.52
C ARG A 108 13.61 -52.09 35.16
N GLN A 109 14.84 -52.52 34.87
CA GLN A 109 15.17 -53.75 34.12
C GLN A 109 14.47 -53.84 32.75
N HIS A 110 15.20 -53.70 31.63
CA HIS A 110 15.94 -54.78 30.93
C HIS A 110 16.29 -54.31 29.50
N GLY A 111 17.53 -54.51 29.08
CA GLY A 111 17.96 -54.39 27.68
C GLY A 111 19.22 -55.23 27.51
N LEU A 112 19.03 -56.39 26.89
CA LEU A 112 20.09 -57.22 26.33
C LEU A 112 20.73 -56.51 25.13
#